data_AF-A0ABD3BK97-F1
#
_entry.id   AF-A0ABD3BK97-F1
#
_cell.length_a   1.000
_cell.length_b   1.000
_cell.length_c   1.000
_cell.angle_alpha   90.00
_cell.angle_beta   90.00
_cell.angle_gamma   90.00
#
_symmetry.space_group_name_H-M   'P 1'
#
loop_
_entity.id
_entity.type
_entity.pdbx_description
1 polymer ?
#
loop_
_entity_poly.entity_id
_entity_poly.type
_entity_poly.pdbx_seq_one_letter_code
_entity_poly.pdbx_strand_id
1 'polypeptide(L)'
;MQNNVGMEDDDPVVSSETDSDSEQDDDVKLTEPSKIAVNNKPVLLDKLTDISWPENTDWIHKLTVDIDHEQKIDVNDDLNRELAFFTQALDGARHALGKFQSMGLPFLRPSDYYAEMVKSNTHMEKVKGRLLAEKKRTEEADKRRKSRENKKLAKEIEAQKQKERTKQKKDDIESVKNWRKQRKQSGYAPGEDGDFSKAFEDGKSFERPGKKRPGVGPGDRSGGKGGQGKGGKKGFGGKRKERDVKDSKFGFGGRKGLKKQNTAETTNDFSGFGKSKFGKNKKQKV
;
A
#
# COMPACT_ATOMS: atom_id res chain seq x y z
N MET A 1 -47.76 18.85 -29.70
CA MET A 1 -46.51 18.21 -30.15
C MET A 1 -45.37 18.90 -29.40
N GLN A 2 -44.89 18.38 -28.27
CA GLN A 2 -43.83 17.33 -28.16
C GLN A 2 -42.56 17.81 -28.88
N ASN A 3 -41.37 17.95 -28.28
CA ASN A 3 -40.77 17.33 -27.11
C ASN A 3 -39.65 18.22 -26.54
N ASN A 4 -39.53 18.32 -25.22
CA ASN A 4 -38.29 18.66 -24.54
C ASN A 4 -37.98 17.49 -23.60
N VAL A 5 -37.03 16.63 -23.98
CA VAL A 5 -36.55 15.54 -23.13
C VAL A 5 -35.17 15.97 -22.65
N GLY A 6 -35.12 16.47 -21.41
CA GLY A 6 -33.88 16.59 -20.66
C GLY A 6 -33.39 15.19 -20.35
N MET A 7 -32.15 14.91 -20.73
CA MET A 7 -31.45 13.68 -20.41
C MET A 7 -31.03 13.78 -18.94
N GLU A 8 -31.68 13.00 -18.08
CA GLU A 8 -31.25 12.77 -16.70
C GLU A 8 -29.96 11.93 -16.74
N ASP A 9 -28.86 12.51 -16.27
CA ASP A 9 -27.64 11.77 -15.96
C ASP A 9 -27.88 11.00 -14.64
N ASP A 10 -28.26 9.73 -14.77
CA ASP A 10 -28.27 8.76 -13.67
C ASP A 10 -26.83 8.51 -13.19
N ASP A 11 -26.39 9.30 -12.21
CA ASP A 11 -25.25 8.99 -11.37
C ASP A 11 -25.55 7.70 -10.58
N PRO A 12 -24.74 6.62 -10.69
CA PRO A 12 -24.85 5.51 -9.76
C PRO A 12 -24.36 6.00 -8.40
N VAL A 13 -25.33 6.34 -7.54
CA VAL A 13 -25.15 6.53 -6.11
C VAL A 13 -24.35 5.35 -5.59
N VAL A 14 -23.09 5.60 -5.27
CA VAL A 14 -22.27 4.65 -4.52
C VAL A 14 -23.02 4.45 -3.21
N SER A 15 -23.74 3.33 -3.10
CA SER A 15 -24.21 2.80 -1.84
C SER A 15 -22.97 2.57 -0.99
N SER A 16 -22.64 3.60 -0.22
CA SER A 16 -21.96 3.47 1.04
C SER A 16 -22.86 2.55 1.87
N GLU A 17 -22.64 1.24 1.73
CA GLU A 17 -22.92 0.33 2.84
C GLU A 17 -21.92 0.69 3.92
N THR A 18 -22.25 1.81 4.55
CA THR A 18 -21.93 2.11 5.92
C THR A 18 -22.61 0.95 6.64
N ASP A 19 -21.83 -0.07 7.00
CA ASP A 19 -22.11 -0.83 8.21
C ASP A 19 -22.14 0.22 9.32
N SER A 20 -23.31 0.86 9.46
CA SER A 20 -23.70 1.63 10.61
C SER A 20 -23.96 0.59 11.69
N ASP A 21 -22.88 -0.03 12.16
CA ASP A 21 -22.83 -0.51 13.52
C ASP A 21 -22.98 0.77 14.33
N SER A 22 -24.22 1.05 14.71
CA SER A 22 -24.53 2.15 15.59
C SER A 22 -23.66 1.94 16.82
N GLU A 23 -22.59 2.74 16.94
CA GLU A 23 -21.92 3.04 18.20
C GLU A 23 -22.99 3.63 19.09
N GLN A 24 -23.73 2.73 19.73
CA GLN A 24 -24.54 3.02 20.87
C GLN A 24 -23.51 3.47 21.90
N ASP A 25 -23.47 4.79 22.17
CA ASP A 25 -22.77 5.39 23.31
C ASP A 25 -23.39 4.78 24.58
N ASP A 26 -23.08 3.52 24.84
CA ASP A 26 -23.35 2.81 26.07
C ASP A 26 -22.28 3.28 27.06
N ASP A 27 -22.39 4.55 27.47
CA ASP A 27 -21.69 5.06 28.64
C ASP A 27 -21.84 4.03 29.75
N VAL A 28 -20.73 3.43 30.17
CA VAL A 28 -20.73 2.36 31.17
C VAL A 28 -21.07 3.01 32.51
N LYS A 29 -22.36 3.08 32.82
CA LYS A 29 -22.86 3.60 34.09
C LYS A 29 -22.31 2.72 35.21
N LEU A 30 -21.58 3.35 36.14
CA LEU A 30 -21.08 2.71 37.34
C LEU A 30 -22.25 2.00 38.04
N THR A 31 -22.15 0.68 38.19
CA THR A 31 -23.18 -0.13 38.82
C THR A 31 -23.30 0.27 40.29
N GLU A 32 -24.47 0.76 40.69
CA GLU A 32 -24.72 1.04 42.11
C GLU A 32 -24.69 -0.27 42.91
N PRO A 33 -24.04 -0.29 44.08
CA PRO A 33 -23.97 -1.50 44.90
C PRO A 33 -25.37 -1.92 45.34
N SER A 34 -25.63 -3.23 45.34
CA SER A 34 -26.91 -3.76 45.80
C SER A 34 -27.21 -3.33 47.24
N LYS A 35 -28.48 -3.03 47.55
CA LYS A 35 -28.92 -2.56 48.87
C LYS A 35 -28.63 -3.52 50.04
N ILE A 36 -28.25 -4.77 49.74
CA ILE A 36 -27.98 -5.85 50.70
C ILE A 36 -26.47 -6.08 50.87
N ALA A 37 -25.61 -5.35 50.15
CA ALA A 37 -24.17 -5.56 50.20
C ALA A 37 -23.59 -5.19 51.59
N VAL A 38 -23.16 -6.19 52.35
CA VAL A 38 -22.46 -6.03 53.63
C VAL A 38 -20.95 -6.22 53.41
N ASN A 39 -20.15 -5.18 53.67
CA ASN A 39 -18.70 -5.25 53.58
C ASN A 39 -18.09 -5.78 54.90
N ASN A 40 -17.95 -7.10 55.01
CA ASN A 40 -17.36 -7.76 56.17
C ASN A 40 -15.82 -7.77 56.12
N LYS A 41 -15.22 -6.60 56.39
CA LYS A 41 -13.76 -6.40 56.42
C LYS A 41 -12.97 -7.38 57.30
N PRO A 42 -13.37 -7.72 58.55
CA PRO A 42 -12.54 -8.57 59.40
C PRO A 42 -12.39 -9.99 58.85
N VAL A 43 -13.46 -10.56 58.28
CA VAL A 43 -13.40 -11.89 57.65
C VAL A 43 -12.55 -11.87 56.37
N LEU A 44 -12.58 -10.79 55.60
CA LEU A 44 -11.72 -10.64 54.43
C LEU A 44 -10.24 -10.60 54.80
N LEU A 45 -9.88 -9.90 55.88
CA LEU A 45 -8.51 -9.85 56.37
C LEU A 45 -8.03 -11.21 56.90
N ASP A 46 -8.87 -11.92 57.64
CA ASP A 46 -8.59 -13.29 58.13
C ASP A 46 -8.33 -14.26 56.97
N LYS A 47 -9.17 -14.23 55.94
CA LYS A 47 -8.98 -15.03 54.72
C LYS A 47 -7.76 -14.60 53.91
N LEU A 48 -7.43 -13.30 53.90
CA LEU A 48 -6.21 -12.83 53.26
C LEU A 48 -4.98 -13.42 53.95
N THR A 49 -4.96 -13.47 55.28
CA THR A 49 -3.84 -14.10 56.01
C THR A 49 -3.70 -15.59 55.71
N ASP A 50 -4.81 -16.31 55.55
CA ASP A 50 -4.81 -17.74 55.19
C ASP A 50 -4.22 -18.00 53.78
N ILE A 51 -4.47 -17.11 52.82
CA ILE A 51 -4.13 -17.31 51.39
C ILE A 51 -2.79 -16.64 51.02
N SER A 52 -2.38 -15.62 51.77
CA SER A 52 -1.21 -14.81 51.44
C SER A 52 0.08 -15.62 51.44
N TRP A 53 0.99 -15.26 50.51
CA TRP A 53 2.34 -15.82 50.49
C TRP A 53 3.15 -15.34 51.70
N PRO A 54 4.07 -16.16 52.24
CA PRO A 54 4.99 -15.71 53.29
C PRO A 54 5.77 -14.48 52.85
N GLU A 55 5.98 -13.54 53.79
CA GLU A 55 6.67 -12.28 53.53
C GLU A 55 8.10 -12.49 53.02
N ASN A 56 8.79 -13.52 53.51
CA ASN A 56 10.18 -13.86 53.17
C ASN A 56 10.35 -14.64 51.85
N THR A 57 9.39 -14.56 50.92
CA THR A 57 9.50 -15.25 49.64
C THR A 57 10.21 -14.36 48.61
N ASP A 58 11.27 -14.87 47.99
CA ASP A 58 12.01 -14.17 46.93
C ASP A 58 11.08 -13.69 45.82
N TRP A 59 11.37 -12.50 45.29
CA TRP A 59 10.56 -11.89 44.26
C TRP A 59 10.41 -12.76 43.00
N ILE A 60 11.41 -13.59 42.69
CA ILE A 60 11.39 -14.48 41.52
C ILE A 60 10.25 -15.51 41.53
N HIS A 61 9.73 -15.86 42.70
CA HIS A 61 8.59 -16.76 42.82
C HIS A 61 7.26 -16.03 42.65
N LYS A 62 7.23 -14.72 42.90
CA LYS A 62 6.02 -13.88 42.76
C LYS A 62 5.90 -13.32 41.35
N LEU A 63 7.01 -12.81 40.79
CA LEU A 63 7.07 -12.09 39.51
C LEU A 63 6.03 -10.96 39.37
N THR A 64 5.53 -10.45 40.49
CA THR A 64 4.55 -9.36 40.52
C THR A 64 5.24 -8.01 40.63
N VAL A 65 4.72 -7.01 39.92
CA VAL A 65 5.13 -5.61 40.06
C VAL A 65 3.87 -4.81 40.25
N ASP A 66 3.72 -4.24 41.44
CA ASP A 66 2.61 -3.37 41.77
C ASP A 66 3.01 -1.94 41.40
N ILE A 67 2.11 -1.24 40.70
CA ILE A 67 2.32 0.14 40.25
C ILE A 67 1.07 0.92 40.62
N ASP A 68 1.25 1.91 41.47
CA ASP A 68 0.17 2.81 41.86
C ASP A 68 0.01 3.88 40.77
N HIS A 69 -1.08 3.79 40.00
CA HIS A 69 -1.47 4.83 39.06
C HIS A 69 -2.58 5.68 39.67
N GLU A 70 -2.25 6.93 40.01
CA GLU A 70 -3.21 7.90 40.56
C GLU A 70 -3.98 8.67 39.48
N GLN A 71 -3.75 8.36 38.19
CA GLN A 71 -4.41 9.07 37.10
C GLN A 71 -5.90 8.73 37.02
N LYS A 72 -6.74 9.75 37.25
CA LYS A 72 -8.18 9.66 37.02
C LYS A 72 -8.44 9.67 35.51
N ILE A 73 -8.63 8.48 34.94
CA ILE A 73 -8.97 8.28 33.54
C ILE A 73 -10.49 8.17 33.42
N ASP A 74 -11.04 8.78 32.37
CA ASP A 74 -12.45 8.60 32.05
C ASP A 74 -12.68 7.18 31.52
N VAL A 75 -13.66 6.48 32.08
CA VAL A 75 -13.92 5.08 31.74
C VAL A 75 -14.43 4.96 30.31
N ASN A 76 -15.14 5.95 29.79
CA ASN A 76 -15.76 5.87 28.46
C ASN A 76 -14.81 6.28 27.32
N ASP A 77 -13.68 6.92 27.63
CA ASP A 77 -12.65 7.23 26.64
C ASP A 77 -11.69 6.06 26.45
N ASP A 78 -12.02 5.19 25.50
CA ASP A 78 -11.25 3.97 25.21
C ASP A 78 -9.80 4.27 24.83
N LEU A 79 -9.54 5.31 24.03
CA LEU A 79 -8.19 5.60 23.56
C LEU A 79 -7.26 6.00 24.71
N ASN A 80 -7.73 6.88 25.59
CA ASN A 80 -6.94 7.29 26.75
C ASN A 80 -6.83 6.16 27.79
N ARG A 81 -7.86 5.32 27.93
CA ARG A 81 -7.84 4.14 28.79
C ARG A 81 -6.85 3.08 28.32
N GLU A 82 -6.83 2.75 27.03
CA GLU A 82 -5.87 1.81 26.45
C GLU A 82 -4.44 2.34 26.53
N LEU A 83 -4.24 3.64 26.34
CA LEU A 83 -2.92 4.26 26.55
C LEU A 83 -2.44 4.14 27.99
N ALA A 84 -3.33 4.30 28.98
CA ALA A 84 -2.98 4.13 30.38
C ALA A 84 -2.64 2.68 30.74
N PHE A 85 -3.40 1.71 30.23
CA PHE A 85 -3.05 0.29 30.40
C PHE A 85 -1.70 -0.04 29.77
N PHE A 86 -1.44 0.53 28.59
CA PHE A 86 -0.17 0.35 27.91
C PHE A 86 1.00 0.95 28.70
N THR A 87 0.88 2.18 29.22
CA THR A 87 1.95 2.81 30.01
C THR A 87 2.22 2.07 31.31
N GLN A 88 1.16 1.63 32.01
CA GLN A 88 1.28 0.82 33.21
C GLN A 88 2.02 -0.50 32.94
N ALA A 89 1.63 -1.23 31.89
CA ALA A 89 2.29 -2.48 31.51
C ALA A 89 3.76 -2.25 31.12
N LEU A 90 4.05 -1.14 30.44
CA LEU A 90 5.40 -0.78 30.00
C LEU A 90 6.30 -0.46 31.19
N ASP A 91 5.83 0.34 32.15
CA ASP A 91 6.59 0.69 33.35
C ASP A 91 6.79 -0.54 34.26
N GLY A 92 5.78 -1.40 34.36
CA GLY A 92 5.91 -2.69 35.05
C GLY A 92 6.97 -3.59 34.43
N ALA A 93 6.98 -3.67 33.10
CA ALA A 93 8.03 -4.38 32.37
C ALA A 93 9.41 -3.78 32.67
N ARG A 94 9.58 -2.45 32.64
CA ARG A 94 10.86 -1.79 32.96
C ARG A 94 11.34 -2.11 34.38
N HIS A 95 10.45 -2.05 35.36
CA HIS A 95 10.78 -2.41 36.75
C HIS A 95 11.20 -3.87 36.89
N ALA A 96 10.47 -4.79 36.24
CA ALA A 96 10.83 -6.21 36.22
C ALA A 96 12.19 -6.44 35.55
N LEU A 97 12.48 -5.75 34.44
CA LEU A 97 13.77 -5.82 33.76
C LEU A 97 14.93 -5.37 34.65
N GLY A 98 14.77 -4.29 35.41
CA GLY A 98 15.78 -3.84 36.37
C GLY A 98 16.09 -4.89 37.44
N LYS A 99 15.05 -5.58 37.93
CA LYS A 99 15.20 -6.69 38.89
C LYS A 99 15.86 -7.92 38.27
N PHE A 100 15.52 -8.29 37.03
CA PHE A 100 16.19 -9.41 36.35
C PHE A 100 17.66 -9.12 36.08
N GLN A 101 18.01 -7.88 35.72
CA GLN A 101 19.39 -7.46 35.52
C GLN A 101 20.19 -7.51 36.83
N SER A 102 19.63 -7.05 37.95
CA SER A 102 20.33 -7.11 39.25
C SER A 102 20.55 -8.54 39.73
N MET A 103 19.66 -9.47 39.39
CA MET A 103 19.80 -10.91 39.66
C MET A 103 20.69 -11.64 38.65
N GLY A 104 21.10 -10.99 37.56
CA GLY A 104 21.92 -11.60 36.49
C GLY A 104 21.18 -12.66 35.66
N LEU A 105 19.85 -12.58 35.55
CA LEU A 105 19.04 -13.56 34.84
C LEU A 105 18.75 -13.15 33.38
N PRO A 106 18.83 -14.08 32.42
CA PRO A 106 18.48 -13.81 31.04
C PRO A 106 16.96 -13.67 30.90
N PHE A 107 16.50 -12.56 30.35
CA PHE A 107 15.06 -12.27 30.16
C PHE A 107 14.64 -12.17 28.70
N LEU A 108 15.57 -11.91 27.77
CA LEU A 108 15.26 -11.84 26.34
C LEU A 108 15.19 -13.24 25.74
N ARG A 109 14.12 -13.50 25.00
CA ARG A 109 14.03 -14.71 24.18
C ARG A 109 15.07 -14.66 23.06
N PRO A 110 16.00 -15.63 22.97
CA PRO A 110 16.92 -15.72 21.85
C PRO A 110 16.18 -15.97 20.53
N SER A 111 16.65 -15.39 19.43
CA SER A 111 16.03 -15.56 18.10
C SER A 111 16.10 -17.01 17.58
N ASP A 112 17.09 -17.77 18.04
CA ASP A 112 17.32 -19.18 17.65
C ASP A 112 16.58 -20.17 18.59
N TYR A 113 15.84 -19.68 19.57
CA TYR A 113 15.06 -20.53 20.48
C TYR A 113 13.65 -20.77 19.93
N TYR A 114 13.49 -21.91 19.26
CA TYR A 114 12.22 -22.39 18.70
C TYR A 114 11.47 -23.27 19.70
N ALA A 115 10.51 -22.65 20.41
CA ALA A 115 9.57 -23.33 21.28
C ALA A 115 8.12 -23.06 20.80
N GLU A 116 7.17 -23.82 21.32
CA GLU A 116 5.76 -23.58 21.07
C GLU A 116 5.35 -22.20 21.58
N MET A 117 4.71 -21.42 20.70
CA MET A 117 4.20 -20.07 21.00
C MET A 117 2.69 -20.14 21.18
N VAL A 118 2.13 -19.21 21.96
CA VAL A 118 0.68 -19.10 22.21
C VAL A 118 -0.16 -19.09 20.92
N LYS A 119 0.37 -18.49 19.85
CA LYS A 119 -0.25 -18.47 18.52
C LYS A 119 0.63 -19.19 17.51
N SER A 120 0.01 -20.00 16.65
CA SER A 120 0.71 -20.73 15.59
C SER A 120 1.25 -19.80 14.50
N ASN A 121 2.33 -20.23 13.83
CA ASN A 121 2.90 -19.49 12.69
C ASN A 121 1.87 -19.30 11.56
N THR A 122 1.03 -20.31 11.31
CA THR A 122 -0.03 -20.23 10.29
C THR A 122 -1.09 -19.18 10.62
N HIS A 123 -1.38 -18.95 11.91
CA HIS A 123 -2.25 -17.86 12.34
C HIS A 123 -1.55 -16.50 12.15
N MET A 124 -0.28 -16.38 12.56
CA MET A 124 0.49 -15.13 12.44
C MET A 124 0.74 -14.72 10.98
N GLU A 125 0.87 -15.66 10.06
CA GLU A 125 0.94 -15.39 8.62
C GLU A 125 -0.34 -14.76 8.09
N LYS A 126 -1.52 -15.20 8.57
CA LYS A 126 -2.81 -14.60 8.21
C LYS A 126 -2.91 -13.16 8.72
N VAL A 127 -2.51 -12.92 9.98
CA VAL A 127 -2.50 -11.57 10.57
C VAL A 127 -1.56 -10.65 9.77
N LYS A 128 -0.34 -11.11 9.48
CA LYS A 128 0.62 -10.37 8.65
C LYS A 128 0.08 -10.10 7.25
N GLY A 129 -0.62 -11.06 6.65
CA GLY A 129 -1.28 -10.91 5.36
C GLY A 129 -2.31 -9.78 5.36
N ARG A 130 -3.14 -9.69 6.41
CA ARG A 130 -4.12 -8.61 6.57
C ARG A 130 -3.47 -7.24 6.72
N LEU A 131 -2.46 -7.13 7.60
CA LEU A 131 -1.72 -5.87 7.80
C LEU A 131 -1.06 -5.36 6.52
N LEU A 132 -0.46 -6.26 5.73
CA LEU A 132 0.15 -5.89 4.44
C LEU A 132 -0.90 -5.50 3.39
N ALA A 133 -2.07 -6.14 3.40
CA ALA A 133 -3.17 -5.78 2.50
C ALA A 133 -3.74 -4.40 2.83
N GLU A 134 -3.93 -4.10 4.12
CA GLU A 134 -4.39 -2.80 4.60
C GLU A 134 -3.39 -1.69 4.26
N LYS A 135 -2.10 -1.91 4.53
CA LYS A 135 -1.04 -0.97 4.16
C LYS A 135 -1.04 -0.67 2.66
N LYS A 136 -1.18 -1.70 1.82
CA LYS A 136 -1.27 -1.53 0.36
C LYS A 136 -2.52 -0.72 -0.04
N ARG A 137 -3.67 -0.98 0.57
CA ARG A 137 -4.91 -0.22 0.34
C ARG A 137 -4.72 1.27 0.64
N THR A 138 -4.12 1.59 1.78
CA THR A 138 -3.82 2.98 2.18
C THR A 138 -2.82 3.63 1.23
N GLU A 139 -1.72 2.95 0.88
CA GLU A 139 -0.74 3.47 -0.07
C GLU A 139 -1.33 3.71 -1.46
N GLU A 140 -2.22 2.84 -1.94
CA GLU A 140 -2.91 3.01 -3.22
C GLU A 140 -3.91 4.18 -3.18
N ALA A 141 -4.61 4.37 -2.07
CA ALA A 141 -5.47 5.52 -1.86
C ALA A 141 -4.66 6.83 -1.88
N ASP A 142 -3.52 6.86 -1.18
CA ASP A 142 -2.62 8.02 -1.16
C ASP A 142 -2.00 8.30 -2.52
N LYS A 143 -1.53 7.26 -3.23
CA LYS A 143 -1.02 7.39 -4.61
C LYS A 143 -2.11 7.92 -5.53
N ARG A 144 -3.35 7.47 -5.39
CA ARG A 144 -4.50 7.95 -6.17
C ARG A 144 -4.79 9.43 -5.85
N ARG A 145 -4.80 9.84 -4.57
CA ARG A 145 -4.96 11.24 -4.16
C ARG A 145 -3.86 12.14 -4.73
N LYS A 146 -2.59 11.75 -4.54
CA LYS A 146 -1.42 12.47 -5.11
C LYS A 146 -1.49 12.55 -6.64
N SER A 147 -1.91 11.48 -7.31
CA SER A 147 -2.08 11.50 -8.78
C SER A 147 -3.15 12.48 -9.23
N ARG A 148 -4.24 12.66 -8.47
CA ARG A 148 -5.31 13.63 -8.76
C ARG A 148 -4.82 15.06 -8.54
N GLU A 149 -4.13 15.32 -7.44
CA GLU A 149 -3.52 16.61 -7.13
C GLU A 149 -2.48 17.00 -8.19
N ASN A 150 -1.58 16.08 -8.56
CA ASN A 150 -0.60 16.29 -9.62
C ASN A 150 -1.26 16.59 -10.97
N LYS A 151 -2.37 15.92 -11.32
CA LYS A 151 -3.11 16.22 -12.56
C LYS A 151 -3.78 17.60 -12.53
N LYS A 152 -4.31 18.02 -11.38
CA LYS A 152 -4.88 19.37 -11.21
C LYS A 152 -3.80 20.45 -11.38
N LEU A 153 -2.65 20.26 -10.75
CA LEU A 153 -1.54 21.23 -10.80
C LEU A 153 -0.69 21.13 -12.08
N ALA A 154 -0.78 20.05 -12.85
CA ALA A 154 0.06 19.84 -14.04
C ALA A 154 -0.02 20.99 -15.04
N LYS A 155 -1.22 21.50 -15.32
CA LYS A 155 -1.43 22.60 -16.28
C LYS A 155 -0.80 23.91 -15.80
N GLU A 156 -0.98 24.23 -14.52
CA GLU A 156 -0.40 25.43 -13.90
C GLU A 156 1.14 25.33 -13.85
N ILE A 157 1.67 24.18 -13.46
CA ILE A 157 3.13 23.92 -13.43
C ILE A 157 3.72 24.03 -14.84
N GLU A 158 3.04 23.51 -15.86
CA GLU A 158 3.48 23.62 -17.26
C GLU A 158 3.50 25.08 -17.73
N ALA A 159 2.45 25.83 -17.45
CA ALA A 159 2.37 27.25 -17.76
C ALA A 159 3.45 28.07 -17.03
N GLN A 160 3.68 27.81 -15.74
CA GLN A 160 4.72 28.46 -14.95
C GLN A 160 6.11 28.12 -15.47
N LYS A 161 6.40 26.85 -15.77
CA LYS A 161 7.68 26.44 -16.37
C LYS A 161 7.92 27.10 -17.72
N GLN A 162 6.89 27.28 -18.55
CA GLN A 162 7.04 27.96 -19.83
C GLN A 162 7.32 29.46 -19.64
N LYS A 163 6.62 30.13 -18.69
CA LYS A 163 6.92 31.52 -18.30
C LYS A 163 8.34 31.66 -17.76
N GLU A 164 8.79 30.76 -16.90
CA GLU A 164 10.14 30.76 -16.36
C GLU A 164 11.20 30.57 -17.46
N ARG A 165 11.00 29.59 -18.35
CA ARG A 165 11.91 29.37 -19.51
C ARG A 165 11.97 30.57 -20.44
N THR A 166 10.83 31.22 -20.72
CA THR A 166 10.83 32.42 -21.55
C THR A 166 11.50 33.61 -20.85
N LYS A 167 11.35 33.73 -19.53
CA LYS A 167 12.06 34.73 -18.73
C LYS A 167 13.57 34.48 -18.75
N GLN A 168 14.02 33.26 -18.46
CA GLN A 168 15.43 32.86 -18.53
C GLN A 168 16.04 33.17 -19.90
N LYS A 169 15.36 32.81 -21.00
CA LYS A 169 15.84 33.16 -22.36
C LYS A 169 15.96 34.66 -22.59
N LYS A 170 15.05 35.47 -22.03
CA LYS A 170 15.14 36.93 -22.14
C LYS A 170 16.32 37.46 -21.35
N ASP A 171 16.48 37.01 -20.11
CA ASP A 171 17.58 37.38 -19.21
C ASP A 171 18.94 36.98 -19.85
N ASP A 172 19.03 35.80 -20.47
CA ASP A 172 20.20 35.33 -21.23
C ASP A 172 20.47 36.23 -22.45
N ILE A 173 19.45 36.58 -23.24
CA ILE A 173 19.61 37.49 -24.39
C ILE A 173 20.05 38.89 -23.93
N GLU A 174 19.50 39.38 -22.82
CA GLU A 174 19.86 40.68 -22.24
C GLU A 174 21.29 40.68 -21.71
N SER A 175 21.73 39.63 -21.03
CA SER A 175 23.13 39.49 -20.59
C SER A 175 24.09 39.46 -21.79
N VAL A 176 23.77 38.73 -22.86
CA VAL A 176 24.58 38.71 -24.10
C VAL A 176 24.57 40.08 -24.79
N LYS A 177 23.43 40.78 -24.84
CA LYS A 177 23.35 42.14 -25.39
C LYS A 177 24.17 43.12 -24.57
N ASN A 178 24.12 43.03 -23.25
CA ASN A 178 24.90 43.86 -22.34
C ASN A 178 26.41 43.57 -22.49
N TRP A 179 26.80 42.30 -22.62
CA TRP A 179 28.17 41.92 -22.94
C TRP A 179 28.63 42.44 -24.31
N ARG A 180 27.79 42.33 -25.35
CA ARG A 180 28.07 42.92 -26.67
C ARG A 180 28.21 44.44 -26.62
N LYS A 181 27.39 45.13 -25.83
CA LYS A 181 27.48 46.59 -25.61
C LYS A 181 28.76 46.96 -24.85
N GLN A 182 29.10 46.23 -23.78
CA GLN A 182 30.36 46.42 -23.05
C GLN A 182 31.58 46.19 -23.96
N ARG A 183 31.57 45.14 -24.79
CA ARG A 183 32.66 44.88 -25.77
C ARG A 183 32.81 45.99 -26.81
N LYS A 184 31.71 46.62 -27.22
CA LYS A 184 31.74 47.80 -28.11
C LYS A 184 32.24 49.06 -27.40
N GLN A 185 31.90 49.24 -26.12
CA GLN A 185 32.36 50.38 -25.32
C GLN A 185 33.81 50.25 -24.84
N SER A 186 34.32 49.02 -24.65
CA SER A 186 35.71 48.77 -24.26
C SER A 186 36.72 48.86 -25.42
N GLY A 187 36.31 49.36 -26.60
CA GLY A 187 37.22 49.72 -27.68
C GLY A 187 38.00 48.57 -28.34
N TYR A 188 37.42 47.36 -28.44
CA TYR A 188 38.05 46.28 -29.22
C TYR A 188 37.93 46.58 -30.73
N ALA A 189 39.06 46.62 -31.45
CA ALA A 189 39.15 47.06 -32.84
C ALA A 189 38.43 46.12 -33.85
N PRO A 190 37.78 46.66 -34.91
CA PRO A 190 37.15 45.89 -35.96
C PRO A 190 38.16 45.58 -37.07
N GLY A 191 38.77 44.41 -37.03
CA GLY A 191 39.82 44.06 -37.98
C GLY A 191 40.22 42.60 -37.92
N GLU A 192 39.26 41.70 -37.77
CA GLU A 192 39.41 40.31 -38.16
C GLU A 192 38.01 39.75 -38.34
N ASP A 193 37.64 39.49 -39.60
CA ASP A 193 36.57 38.56 -39.95
C ASP A 193 36.98 37.14 -39.55
N GLY A 194 37.23 36.95 -38.26
CA GLY A 194 37.44 35.66 -37.62
C GLY A 194 36.09 34.98 -37.50
N ASP A 195 35.57 34.54 -38.64
CA ASP A 195 35.09 33.18 -38.79
C ASP A 195 34.40 32.57 -37.55
N PHE A 196 33.26 33.14 -37.17
CA PHE A 196 32.31 32.43 -36.29
C PHE A 196 31.46 31.44 -37.10
N SER A 197 31.90 31.05 -38.29
CA SER A 197 31.42 29.88 -39.03
C SER A 197 32.33 28.67 -38.86
N LYS A 198 33.53 28.82 -38.28
CA LYS A 198 34.50 27.73 -38.06
C LYS A 198 34.70 27.31 -36.61
N ALA A 199 34.11 28.03 -35.65
CA ALA A 199 33.97 27.57 -34.27
C ALA A 199 32.76 26.63 -34.03
N PHE A 200 32.06 26.18 -35.08
CA PHE A 200 31.20 24.99 -35.05
C PHE A 200 31.81 23.82 -35.83
N GLU A 201 32.94 24.03 -36.52
CA GLU A 201 33.57 23.01 -37.36
C GLU A 201 34.65 22.20 -36.62
N ASP A 202 34.89 22.48 -35.33
CA ASP A 202 35.84 21.73 -34.48
C ASP A 202 35.17 21.09 -33.24
N GLY A 203 33.85 21.02 -33.25
CA GLY A 203 33.07 20.20 -32.34
C GLY A 203 32.43 19.07 -33.11
N LYS A 204 33.21 18.00 -33.39
CA LYS A 204 32.80 16.69 -33.92
C LYS A 204 31.40 16.73 -34.55
N SER A 205 31.32 16.76 -35.89
CA SER A 205 30.11 16.39 -36.62
C SER A 205 29.37 15.34 -35.81
N PHE A 206 28.16 15.63 -35.32
CA PHE A 206 27.39 14.67 -34.56
C PHE A 206 27.21 13.46 -35.48
N GLU A 207 28.11 12.49 -35.34
CA GLU A 207 27.99 11.19 -35.93
C GLU A 207 26.70 10.66 -35.36
N ARG A 208 25.61 10.76 -36.14
CA ARG A 208 24.44 9.93 -35.90
C ARG A 208 25.02 8.54 -35.76
N PRO A 209 24.95 7.90 -34.58
CA PRO A 209 25.58 6.60 -34.43
C PRO A 209 24.88 5.69 -35.42
N GLY A 210 25.58 5.37 -36.52
CA GLY A 210 25.22 4.36 -37.50
C GLY A 210 25.29 2.96 -36.89
N LYS A 211 25.06 2.84 -35.58
CA LYS A 211 24.68 1.61 -34.90
C LYS A 211 23.34 1.19 -35.49
N LYS A 212 23.43 0.55 -36.66
CA LYS A 212 22.57 -0.57 -37.02
C LYS A 212 22.41 -1.39 -35.74
N ARG A 213 21.23 -1.30 -35.13
CA ARG A 213 20.88 -2.20 -34.03
C ARG A 213 21.01 -3.60 -34.62
N PRO A 214 21.85 -4.49 -34.05
CA PRO A 214 21.97 -5.85 -34.58
C PRO A 214 20.57 -6.47 -34.59
N GLY A 215 20.09 -6.86 -35.78
CA GLY A 215 18.83 -7.59 -35.94
C GLY A 215 17.58 -6.79 -36.33
N VAL A 216 17.67 -5.55 -36.80
CA VAL A 216 16.49 -4.81 -37.31
C VAL A 216 16.74 -4.26 -38.72
N GLY A 217 15.92 -4.66 -39.69
CA GLY A 217 16.02 -4.22 -41.08
C GLY A 217 15.52 -2.77 -41.27
N PRO A 218 16.00 -2.05 -42.31
CA PRO A 218 15.52 -0.69 -42.61
C PRO A 218 14.02 -0.74 -42.97
N GLY A 219 13.16 -0.16 -42.12
CA GLY A 219 11.70 -0.08 -42.33
C GLY A 219 10.84 -0.69 -41.22
N ASP A 220 11.43 -1.40 -40.26
CA ASP A 220 10.68 -2.03 -39.17
C ASP A 220 10.44 -1.07 -37.99
N ARG A 221 9.17 -0.66 -37.79
CA ARG A 221 8.74 0.22 -36.69
C ARG A 221 8.36 -0.54 -35.41
N SER A 222 8.54 -1.86 -35.35
CA SER A 222 8.05 -2.71 -34.25
C SER A 222 8.96 -2.83 -33.01
N GLY A 223 9.96 -1.95 -32.86
CA GLY A 223 10.56 -1.69 -31.55
C GLY A 223 11.35 -2.83 -30.89
N GLY A 224 11.86 -3.81 -31.66
CA GLY A 224 12.98 -4.67 -31.24
C GLY A 224 12.89 -5.31 -29.85
N LYS A 225 11.72 -5.83 -29.46
CA LYS A 225 11.54 -6.68 -28.28
C LYS A 225 10.79 -7.97 -28.66
N GLY A 226 11.43 -8.79 -29.48
CA GLY A 226 11.15 -10.23 -29.54
C GLY A 226 11.87 -10.90 -28.38
N GLY A 227 11.10 -11.42 -27.41
CA GLY A 227 11.58 -11.81 -26.08
C GLY A 227 12.80 -12.73 -26.06
N GLN A 228 13.79 -12.32 -25.26
CA GLN A 228 14.64 -13.26 -24.54
C GLN A 228 13.76 -14.07 -23.60
N GLY A 229 13.72 -15.38 -23.82
CA GLY A 229 12.99 -16.29 -22.97
C GLY A 229 13.00 -17.69 -23.57
N LYS A 230 14.16 -18.34 -23.59
CA LYS A 230 14.26 -19.81 -23.59
C LYS A 230 15.69 -20.29 -23.34
N GLY A 231 16.04 -20.47 -22.07
CA GLY A 231 16.73 -21.69 -21.65
C GLY A 231 15.64 -22.71 -21.31
N GLY A 232 15.62 -23.85 -21.98
CA GLY A 232 14.66 -24.93 -21.69
C GLY A 232 14.17 -25.67 -22.93
N LYS A 233 14.84 -26.79 -23.20
CA LYS A 233 14.65 -27.81 -24.24
C LYS A 233 13.23 -27.97 -24.81
N LYS A 234 13.15 -27.97 -26.14
CA LYS A 234 12.06 -28.62 -26.90
C LYS A 234 12.35 -30.13 -26.97
N GLY A 235 11.44 -30.92 -26.42
CA GLY A 235 11.09 -32.21 -27.00
C GLY A 235 10.24 -32.01 -28.26
N PHE A 236 10.32 -32.98 -29.16
CA PHE A 236 9.73 -33.05 -30.49
C PHE A 236 8.19 -32.92 -30.52
N GLY A 237 7.67 -32.35 -31.61
CA GLY A 237 6.28 -32.55 -32.09
C GLY A 237 5.21 -31.62 -31.50
N GLY A 238 4.71 -30.66 -32.30
CA GLY A 238 3.45 -29.97 -31.97
C GLY A 238 3.42 -28.46 -32.23
N LYS A 239 3.68 -28.00 -33.47
CA LYS A 239 3.60 -26.58 -33.86
C LYS A 239 2.50 -26.30 -34.91
N ARG A 240 1.33 -26.95 -34.80
CA ARG A 240 0.18 -26.69 -35.68
C ARG A 240 -1.10 -26.22 -34.97
N LYS A 241 -1.31 -26.56 -33.69
CA LYS A 241 -2.57 -26.25 -32.98
C LYS A 241 -2.83 -24.77 -32.70
N GLU A 242 -1.78 -23.94 -32.61
CA GLU A 242 -1.96 -22.55 -32.15
C GLU A 242 -2.58 -21.64 -33.21
N ARG A 243 -2.43 -21.97 -34.49
CA ARG A 243 -3.05 -21.23 -35.60
C ARG A 243 -4.50 -21.65 -35.78
N ASP A 244 -4.77 -22.95 -35.78
CA ASP A 244 -6.12 -23.50 -35.88
C ASP A 244 -7.03 -23.06 -34.72
N VAL A 245 -6.49 -22.92 -33.49
CA VAL A 245 -7.24 -22.38 -32.33
C VAL A 245 -7.49 -20.87 -32.45
N LYS A 246 -6.57 -20.12 -33.07
CA LYS A 246 -6.77 -18.68 -33.31
C LYS A 246 -7.75 -18.47 -34.46
N ASP A 247 -7.72 -19.31 -35.47
CA ASP A 247 -8.64 -19.24 -36.61
C ASP A 247 -10.05 -19.69 -36.23
N SER A 248 -10.21 -20.68 -35.34
CA SER A 248 -11.54 -21.04 -34.81
C SER A 248 -12.14 -19.94 -33.93
N LYS A 249 -11.29 -19.26 -33.14
CA LYS A 249 -11.71 -18.19 -32.23
C LYS A 249 -11.95 -16.85 -32.94
N PHE A 250 -11.23 -16.55 -34.01
CA PHE A 250 -11.24 -15.22 -34.63
C PHE A 250 -11.60 -15.19 -36.12
N GLY A 251 -11.72 -16.35 -36.78
CA GLY A 251 -11.97 -16.48 -38.22
C GLY A 251 -10.69 -16.31 -39.05
N PHE A 252 -10.60 -17.02 -40.17
CA PHE A 252 -9.44 -16.95 -41.07
C PHE A 252 -9.49 -15.64 -41.87
N GLY A 253 -8.47 -14.77 -41.67
CA GLY A 253 -8.14 -13.61 -42.52
C GLY A 253 -9.30 -12.82 -43.14
N GLY A 254 -9.89 -11.87 -42.40
CA GLY A 254 -10.91 -10.96 -42.93
C GLY A 254 -11.66 -10.21 -41.84
N ARG A 255 -12.57 -9.28 -42.22
CA ARG A 255 -13.39 -8.46 -41.30
C ARG A 255 -14.01 -9.36 -40.23
N LYS A 256 -13.60 -9.18 -38.97
CA LYS A 256 -13.90 -10.07 -37.84
C LYS A 256 -15.41 -10.23 -37.70
N GLY A 257 -15.92 -11.42 -38.04
CA GLY A 257 -17.34 -11.75 -37.97
C GLY A 257 -17.89 -11.50 -36.58
N LEU A 258 -19.15 -11.06 -36.51
CA LEU A 258 -19.89 -10.60 -35.33
C LEU A 258 -20.13 -11.68 -34.24
N LYS A 259 -19.24 -12.66 -34.07
CA LYS A 259 -19.27 -13.72 -33.04
C LYS A 259 -19.13 -13.23 -31.59
N LYS A 260 -19.11 -11.91 -31.38
CA LYS A 260 -19.21 -11.27 -30.06
C LYS A 260 -20.60 -10.65 -29.82
N GLN A 261 -21.60 -11.04 -30.60
CA GLN A 261 -23.00 -10.74 -30.30
C GLN A 261 -23.63 -11.95 -29.62
N ASN A 262 -24.39 -11.71 -28.55
CA ASN A 262 -25.16 -12.74 -27.88
C ASN A 262 -26.25 -13.21 -28.85
N THR A 263 -26.27 -14.50 -29.20
CA THR A 263 -27.38 -15.11 -29.93
C THR A 263 -28.46 -15.52 -28.94
N ALA A 264 -29.74 -15.54 -29.36
CA ALA A 264 -30.88 -15.87 -28.50
C ALA A 264 -30.76 -17.24 -27.80
N GLU A 265 -29.95 -18.16 -28.35
CA GLU A 265 -29.68 -19.47 -27.75
C GLU A 265 -28.66 -19.40 -26.60
N THR A 266 -27.76 -18.40 -26.59
CA THR A 266 -26.70 -18.26 -25.57
C THR A 266 -27.13 -17.51 -24.31
N THR A 267 -28.30 -16.88 -24.30
CA THR A 267 -28.78 -16.11 -23.14
C THR A 267 -29.35 -16.98 -22.02
N ASN A 268 -29.67 -18.26 -22.29
CA ASN A 268 -30.33 -19.17 -21.35
C ASN A 268 -29.51 -20.44 -21.00
N ASP A 269 -28.24 -20.53 -21.40
CA ASP A 269 -27.41 -21.69 -21.07
C ASP A 269 -26.72 -21.54 -19.70
N PHE A 270 -27.34 -22.10 -18.66
CA PHE A 270 -26.82 -22.15 -17.29
C PHE A 270 -26.03 -23.44 -16.97
N SER A 271 -25.74 -24.29 -17.98
CA SER A 271 -25.11 -25.60 -17.77
C SER A 271 -23.66 -25.53 -17.26
N GLY A 272 -23.00 -24.36 -17.35
CA GLY A 272 -21.65 -24.11 -16.84
C GLY A 272 -21.57 -23.76 -15.34
N PHE A 273 -22.69 -23.53 -14.65
CA PHE A 273 -22.70 -23.21 -13.21
C PHE A 273 -22.72 -24.52 -12.39
N GLY A 274 -21.55 -25.10 -12.19
CA GLY A 274 -21.39 -26.39 -11.49
C GLY A 274 -21.95 -26.38 -10.07
N LYS A 275 -22.90 -27.28 -9.78
CA LYS A 275 -23.37 -27.62 -8.43
C LYS A 275 -22.21 -28.21 -7.62
N SER A 276 -21.74 -27.45 -6.62
CA SER A 276 -20.87 -27.94 -5.55
C SER A 276 -21.51 -29.17 -4.88
N LYS A 277 -20.80 -30.31 -4.90
CA LYS A 277 -21.14 -31.52 -4.13
C LYS A 277 -20.88 -31.24 -2.64
N PHE A 278 -21.90 -30.79 -1.90
CA PHE A 278 -21.90 -30.94 -0.46
C PHE A 278 -22.08 -32.42 -0.10
N GLY A 279 -21.12 -32.97 0.65
CA GLY A 279 -21.10 -34.35 1.12
C GLY A 279 -22.28 -34.64 2.05
N LYS A 280 -22.97 -35.75 1.80
CA LYS A 280 -23.98 -36.31 2.70
C LYS A 280 -23.31 -36.77 3.99
N ASN A 281 -23.59 -36.11 5.11
CA ASN A 281 -23.25 -36.62 6.43
C ASN A 281 -24.06 -37.89 6.72
N LYS A 282 -23.35 -39.00 6.94
CA LYS A 282 -23.88 -40.26 7.47
C LYS A 282 -24.31 -40.03 8.92
N LYS A 283 -25.59 -40.32 9.21
CA LYS A 283 -26.09 -40.51 10.57
C LYS A 283 -25.37 -41.71 11.21
N GLN A 284 -24.72 -41.49 12.35
CA GLN A 284 -24.35 -42.57 13.28
C GLN A 284 -25.50 -42.78 14.27
N LYS A 285 -25.86 -44.05 14.48
CA LYS A 285 -26.77 -44.51 15.53
C LYS A 285 -25.99 -44.69 16.83
N VAL A 286 -26.75 -44.58 17.92
CA VAL A 286 -26.45 -44.80 19.36
C VAL A 286 -25.95 -43.56 20.07
#